data_AF-A0A8H3HTQ7-F1
#
_entry.id   AF-A0A8H3HTQ7-F1
#
_cell.length_a   1.000
_cell.length_b   1.000
_cell.length_c   1.000
_cell.angle_alpha   90.00
_cell.angle_beta   90.00
_cell.angle_gamma   90.00
#
_symmetry.space_group_name_H-M   'P 1'
#
loop_
_entity.id
_entity.type
_entity.pdbx_description
1 polymer ?
#
loop_
_entity_poly.entity_id
_entity_poly.type
_entity_poly.pdbx_seq_one_letter_code
_entity_poly.pdbx_strand_id
1 'polypeptide(L)'
;MSGKIHMYWGRVIDTYDSRYVYDPKTPRQHVELSPQATEALQTNGAKAINMLRTLGESSVNNRNQITLPLLESLVDFTMFPTSLPMLGNPMVVRGCIKLLESVTRSGKYSTFSYEYGQLCFRILLIAYDYCVLKIANRDDSWMAEAARPENQLLKGGLAPMLSKAASELIDEHVAEADGDFYSGFTLSRTWDSHTGPLVEPEYVVLLTQIFDEDRSRFLIFMRSNYSLRLNSMFYIMFQVLHRTPPIPNNRAFIQAFSRVYNRHLLLAPGDPFSWGQHQFAMAVTRKFPQAKQNLDAEDSKLLLRAYTDRLTILSESSLLHKRATAPLAVEYLEYILPLLVAGCEELVPRAIEATTGCMWRDL
;
A
#
# COMPACT_ATOMS: atom_id res chain seq x y z
N MET A 1 7.32 -2.38 28.43
CA MET A 1 8.68 -2.10 27.91
C MET A 1 8.66 -0.69 27.34
N SER A 2 9.52 0.20 27.83
CA SER A 2 9.62 1.61 27.40
C SER A 2 9.95 1.65 25.90
N GLY A 3 9.00 2.09 25.07
CA GLY A 3 9.19 2.20 23.63
C GLY A 3 10.27 3.24 23.33
N LYS A 4 11.34 2.84 22.66
CA LYS A 4 12.35 3.79 22.19
C LYS A 4 11.66 4.74 21.19
N ILE A 5 11.56 6.02 21.55
CA ILE A 5 11.04 7.07 20.68
C ILE A 5 12.23 7.64 19.91
N HIS A 6 12.18 7.58 18.58
CA HIS A 6 13.15 8.25 17.72
C HIS A 6 12.79 9.74 17.64
N MET A 7 13.78 10.62 17.81
CA MET A 7 13.57 12.07 17.87
C MET A 7 12.83 12.63 16.65
N TYR A 8 13.08 12.05 15.47
CA TYR A 8 12.50 12.54 14.20
C TYR A 8 11.39 11.65 13.65
N TRP A 9 11.41 10.35 13.94
CA TRP A 9 10.52 9.37 13.30
C TRP A 9 9.42 8.86 14.22
N GLY A 10 9.40 9.32 15.47
CA GLY A 10 8.40 8.93 16.45
C GLY A 10 8.65 7.53 17.00
N ARG A 11 7.56 6.87 17.38
CA ARG A 11 7.63 5.57 18.05
C ARG A 11 8.05 4.48 17.07
N VAL A 12 8.85 3.56 17.56
CA VAL A 12 9.11 2.29 16.89
C VAL A 12 7.87 1.41 17.01
N ILE A 13 7.34 0.92 15.89
CA ILE A 13 6.12 0.10 15.80
C ILE A 13 6.47 -1.40 15.78
N ASP A 14 7.67 -1.77 16.26
CA ASP A 14 8.22 -3.15 16.24
C ASP A 14 7.41 -4.16 17.09
N THR A 15 6.39 -3.74 17.86
CA THR A 15 5.65 -4.66 18.74
C THR A 15 4.53 -5.38 17.98
N TYR A 16 4.82 -6.64 17.64
CA TYR A 16 3.83 -7.67 17.33
C TYR A 16 2.87 -7.80 18.52
N ASP A 17 1.66 -7.27 18.38
CA ASP A 17 0.56 -7.71 19.23
C ASP A 17 -0.47 -8.46 18.38
N SER A 18 -0.71 -9.70 18.80
CA SER A 18 -1.84 -10.56 18.46
C SER A 18 -3.23 -9.89 18.53
N ARG A 19 -3.29 -8.65 19.04
CA ARG A 19 -4.50 -7.87 19.27
C ARG A 19 -4.86 -6.86 18.18
N TYR A 20 -4.00 -6.60 17.19
CA TYR A 20 -4.37 -5.71 16.08
C TYR A 20 -5.15 -6.48 15.00
N VAL A 21 -6.36 -6.88 15.37
CA VAL A 21 -7.43 -7.20 14.42
C VAL A 21 -8.17 -5.88 14.18
N TYR A 22 -8.08 -5.34 12.97
CA TYR A 22 -8.92 -4.21 12.57
C TYR A 22 -10.38 -4.62 12.68
N ASP A 23 -11.12 -3.98 13.58
CA ASP A 23 -12.57 -4.13 13.66
C ASP A 23 -13.19 -3.35 12.48
N PRO A 24 -13.82 -4.04 11.51
CA PRO A 24 -14.44 -3.42 10.33
C PRO A 24 -15.56 -2.43 10.68
N LYS A 25 -16.00 -2.35 11.94
CA LYS A 25 -16.97 -1.35 12.44
C LYS A 25 -16.35 -0.02 12.85
N THR A 26 -15.04 0.03 13.12
CA THR A 26 -14.31 1.25 13.53
C THR A 26 -14.34 2.41 12.51
N PRO A 27 -14.23 2.20 11.17
CA PRO A 27 -14.10 3.30 10.20
C PRO A 27 -15.38 4.10 9.96
N ARG A 28 -16.53 3.69 10.50
CA ARG A 28 -17.82 4.39 10.31
C ARG A 28 -18.20 5.30 11.49
N GLN A 29 -17.29 5.50 12.44
CA GLN A 29 -17.52 6.43 13.53
C GLN A 29 -17.25 7.86 13.05
N HIS A 30 -18.15 8.80 13.32
CA HIS A 30 -17.87 10.21 13.05
C HIS A 30 -16.97 10.81 14.13
N VAL A 31 -16.13 11.75 13.72
CA VAL A 31 -15.29 12.56 14.61
C VAL A 31 -15.98 13.90 14.85
N GLU A 32 -16.19 14.26 16.11
CA GLU A 32 -16.65 15.59 16.50
C GLU A 32 -15.44 16.53 16.62
N LEU A 33 -15.41 17.58 15.79
CA LEU A 33 -14.35 18.58 15.79
C LEU A 33 -14.92 19.95 16.16
N SER A 34 -14.16 20.71 16.97
CA SER A 34 -14.48 22.12 17.19
C SER A 34 -14.12 22.95 15.96
N PRO A 35 -14.72 24.15 15.78
CA PRO A 35 -14.37 25.06 14.69
C PRO A 35 -12.87 25.42 14.67
N GLN A 36 -12.28 25.67 15.85
CA GLN A 36 -10.86 25.98 15.99
C GLN A 36 -9.96 24.81 15.60
N ALA A 37 -10.33 23.58 15.96
CA ALA A 37 -9.60 22.38 15.57
C ALA A 37 -9.65 22.19 14.05
N THR A 38 -10.81 22.46 13.43
CA THR A 38 -10.99 22.36 11.98
C THR A 38 -10.10 23.36 11.23
N GLU A 39 -10.07 24.63 11.66
CA GLU A 39 -9.24 25.67 11.04
C GLU A 39 -7.74 25.36 11.18
N ALA A 40 -7.32 24.88 12.35
CA ALA A 40 -5.94 24.46 12.59
C ALA A 40 -5.53 23.29 11.68
N LEU A 41 -6.40 22.28 11.52
CA LEU A 41 -6.18 21.15 10.62
C LEU A 41 -6.06 21.60 9.16
N GLN A 42 -6.95 22.49 8.71
CA GLN A 42 -6.90 23.05 7.36
C GLN A 42 -5.59 23.80 7.09
N THR A 43 -5.19 24.66 8.03
CA THR A 43 -3.96 25.46 7.91
C THR A 43 -2.71 24.58 7.90
N ASN A 44 -2.62 23.64 8.85
CA ASN A 44 -1.47 22.75 8.96
C ASN A 44 -1.42 21.74 7.80
N GLY A 45 -2.55 21.19 7.40
CA GLY A 45 -2.67 20.27 6.27
C GLY A 45 -2.26 20.93 4.95
N ALA A 46 -2.77 22.12 4.66
CA ALA A 46 -2.37 22.88 3.47
C ALA A 46 -0.88 23.20 3.46
N LYS A 47 -0.32 23.60 4.61
CA LYS A 47 1.13 23.81 4.77
C LYS A 47 1.92 22.52 4.50
N ALA A 48 1.48 21.39 5.06
CA ALA A 48 2.11 20.08 4.86
C ALA A 48 2.15 19.69 3.38
N ILE A 49 1.03 19.84 2.68
CA ILE A 49 0.91 19.57 1.24
C ILE A 49 1.90 20.43 0.44
N ASN A 50 1.96 21.73 0.73
CA ASN A 50 2.88 22.63 0.05
C ASN A 50 4.35 22.22 0.28
N MET A 51 4.70 21.81 1.49
CA MET A 51 6.05 21.32 1.81
C MET A 51 6.38 20.01 1.08
N LEU A 52 5.43 19.07 1.00
CA LEU A 52 5.59 17.84 0.21
C LEU A 52 5.79 18.15 -1.27
N ARG A 53 4.99 19.07 -1.83
CA ARG A 53 5.12 19.52 -3.21
C ARG A 53 6.50 20.13 -3.48
N THR A 54 6.96 21.06 -2.65
CA THR A 54 8.30 21.66 -2.76
C THR A 54 9.40 20.61 -2.63
N LEU A 55 9.26 19.62 -1.74
CA LEU A 55 10.21 18.52 -1.64
C LEU A 55 10.24 17.65 -2.91
N GLY A 56 9.07 17.42 -3.51
CA GLY A 56 8.94 16.73 -4.80
C GLY A 56 9.69 17.43 -5.92
N GLU A 57 9.50 18.75 -6.05
CA GLU A 57 10.12 19.62 -7.05
C GLU A 57 11.64 19.75 -6.87
N SER A 58 12.10 19.84 -5.61
CA SER A 58 13.51 20.09 -5.28
C SER A 58 14.43 18.94 -5.67
N SER A 59 15.60 19.25 -6.23
CA SER A 59 16.72 18.29 -6.36
C SER A 59 17.45 18.09 -5.02
N VAL A 60 17.30 19.03 -4.08
CA VAL A 60 17.93 19.01 -2.76
C VAL A 60 17.01 18.31 -1.75
N ASN A 61 17.58 17.38 -0.99
CA ASN A 61 16.90 16.60 0.04
C ASN A 61 16.70 17.40 1.35
N ASN A 62 15.82 18.41 1.34
CA ASN A 62 15.44 19.15 2.55
C ASN A 62 14.35 18.43 3.36
N ARG A 63 14.58 17.15 3.68
CA ARG A 63 13.59 16.23 4.27
C ARG A 63 13.23 16.56 5.72
N ASN A 64 14.14 17.21 6.45
CA ASN A 64 14.01 17.53 7.88
C ASN A 64 12.96 18.60 8.20
N GLN A 65 12.36 19.22 7.19
CA GLN A 65 11.37 20.29 7.40
C GLN A 65 9.97 19.73 7.69
N ILE A 66 9.66 18.52 7.21
CA ILE A 66 8.34 17.89 7.40
C ILE A 66 8.39 17.04 8.67
N THR A 67 7.79 17.55 9.74
CA THR A 67 7.80 16.92 11.07
C THR A 67 6.67 15.90 11.24
N LEU A 68 6.81 15.01 12.24
CA LEU A 68 5.77 14.03 12.57
C LEU A 68 4.39 14.66 12.85
N PRO A 69 4.25 15.71 13.69
CA PRO A 69 2.95 16.36 13.92
C PRO A 69 2.32 16.96 12.67
N LEU A 70 3.14 17.36 11.70
CA LEU A 70 2.66 17.89 10.43
C LEU A 70 2.07 16.77 9.55
N LEU A 71 2.67 15.57 9.56
CA LEU A 71 2.12 14.40 8.89
C LEU A 71 0.82 13.90 9.57
N GLU A 72 0.78 13.89 10.91
CA GLU A 72 -0.44 13.57 11.67
C GLU A 72 -1.58 14.52 11.29
N SER A 73 -1.33 15.83 11.33
CA SER A 73 -2.29 16.86 10.91
C SER A 73 -2.76 16.67 9.48
N LEU A 74 -1.87 16.25 8.57
CA LEU A 74 -2.22 16.00 7.18
C LEU A 74 -3.11 14.76 7.01
N VAL A 75 -2.82 13.67 7.73
CA VAL A 75 -3.69 12.48 7.73
C VAL A 75 -5.08 12.83 8.24
N ASP A 76 -5.18 13.61 9.32
CA ASP A 76 -6.47 14.07 9.83
C ASP A 76 -7.16 15.03 8.86
N PHE A 77 -6.41 15.86 8.14
CA PHE A 77 -6.95 16.75 7.11
C PHE A 77 -7.63 15.97 5.96
N THR A 78 -7.26 14.71 5.71
CA THR A 78 -7.90 13.86 4.69
C THR A 78 -9.32 13.40 5.05
N MET A 79 -9.82 13.73 6.25
CA MET A 79 -11.23 13.56 6.61
C MET A 79 -12.15 14.55 5.90
N PHE A 80 -11.60 15.62 5.32
CA PHE A 80 -12.34 16.62 4.56
C PHE A 80 -12.18 16.33 3.06
N PRO A 81 -13.26 16.02 2.32
CA PRO A 81 -13.17 15.76 0.88
C PRO A 81 -12.43 16.87 0.12
N THR A 82 -12.64 18.13 0.52
CA THR A 82 -12.05 19.32 -0.10
C THR A 82 -10.52 19.37 -0.02
N SER A 83 -9.87 18.57 0.85
CA SER A 83 -8.41 18.49 0.91
C SER A 83 -7.81 17.64 -0.21
N LEU A 84 -8.56 16.67 -0.72
CA LEU A 84 -8.04 15.64 -1.62
C LEU A 84 -7.59 16.19 -2.99
N PRO A 85 -8.27 17.16 -3.61
CA PRO A 85 -7.75 17.83 -4.81
C PRO A 85 -6.34 18.40 -4.61
N MET A 86 -6.02 18.92 -3.43
CA MET A 86 -4.70 19.47 -3.12
C MET A 86 -3.61 18.39 -3.00
N LEU A 87 -3.99 17.18 -2.59
CA LEU A 87 -3.11 16.01 -2.52
C LEU A 87 -2.88 15.36 -3.90
N GLY A 88 -3.84 15.51 -4.81
CA GLY A 88 -3.85 14.96 -6.17
C GLY A 88 -2.84 15.57 -7.14
N ASN A 89 -1.55 15.61 -6.74
CA ASN A 89 -0.47 16.23 -7.48
C ASN A 89 0.78 15.30 -7.53
N PRO A 90 1.41 15.09 -8.71
CA PRO A 90 2.59 14.25 -8.86
C PRO A 90 3.78 14.66 -8.00
N MET A 91 3.96 15.97 -7.76
CA MET A 91 5.04 16.45 -6.89
C MET A 91 4.78 16.11 -5.42
N VAL A 92 3.52 16.00 -4.99
CA VAL A 92 3.17 15.50 -3.64
C VAL A 92 3.50 14.01 -3.55
N VAL A 93 3.13 13.21 -4.56
CA VAL A 93 3.49 11.78 -4.66
C VAL A 93 5.02 11.62 -4.56
N ARG A 94 5.77 12.32 -5.41
CA ARG A 94 7.24 12.31 -5.42
C ARG A 94 7.84 12.76 -4.08
N GLY A 95 7.27 13.80 -3.46
CA GLY A 95 7.66 14.28 -2.13
C GLY A 95 7.50 13.20 -1.06
N CYS A 96 6.37 12.47 -1.08
CA CYS A 96 6.15 11.34 -0.17
C CYS A 96 7.18 10.23 -0.41
N ILE A 97 7.48 9.85 -1.66
CA ILE A 97 8.48 8.81 -1.96
C ILE A 97 9.86 9.19 -1.40
N LYS A 98 10.28 10.45 -1.56
CA LYS A 98 11.53 10.98 -0.99
C LYS A 98 11.55 10.93 0.55
N LEU A 99 10.40 11.15 1.20
CA LEU A 99 10.29 11.00 2.65
C LEU A 99 10.40 9.53 3.08
N LEU A 100 9.73 8.61 2.40
CA LEU A 100 9.83 7.17 2.70
C LEU A 100 11.28 6.69 2.59
N GLU A 101 11.99 7.12 1.54
CA GLU A 101 13.41 6.84 1.33
C GLU A 101 14.31 7.35 2.48
N SER A 102 13.89 8.41 3.19
CA SER A 102 14.67 8.98 4.29
C SER A 102 14.65 8.17 5.58
N VAL A 103 13.64 7.31 5.74
CA VAL A 103 13.45 6.53 6.97
C VAL A 103 14.33 5.29 6.88
N THR A 104 15.57 5.40 7.37
CA THR A 104 16.57 4.34 7.29
C THR A 104 17.12 3.98 8.67
N ARG A 105 17.34 2.69 8.93
CA ARG A 105 18.01 2.22 10.14
C ARG A 105 19.20 1.35 9.74
N SER A 106 20.39 1.73 10.21
CA SER A 106 21.63 1.01 9.88
C SER A 106 21.87 0.86 8.37
N GLY A 107 21.52 1.90 7.59
CA GLY A 107 21.74 1.94 6.14
C GLY A 107 20.71 1.16 5.30
N LYS A 108 19.66 0.61 5.90
CA LYS A 108 18.55 -0.06 5.21
C LYS A 108 17.26 0.71 5.38
N TYR A 109 16.33 0.62 4.43
CA TYR A 109 15.01 1.21 4.61
C TYR A 109 14.29 0.57 5.81
N SER A 110 13.60 1.40 6.59
CA SER A 110 12.85 1.00 7.79
C SER A 110 11.55 1.79 7.91
N THR A 111 10.98 2.13 6.75
CA THR A 111 9.82 2.98 6.59
C THR A 111 8.60 2.51 7.41
N PHE A 112 8.33 1.22 7.47
CA PHE A 112 7.19 0.65 8.20
C PHE A 112 7.51 0.36 9.67
N SER A 113 8.78 0.48 10.08
CA SER A 113 9.22 0.31 11.47
C SER A 113 8.91 1.53 12.35
N TYR A 114 8.60 2.67 11.75
CA TYR A 114 8.36 3.93 12.45
C TYR A 114 7.04 4.58 12.05
N GLU A 115 6.43 5.28 13.00
CA GLU A 115 5.19 6.04 12.81
C GLU A 115 5.26 7.04 11.66
N TYR A 116 6.37 7.77 11.57
CA TYR A 116 6.62 8.73 10.50
C TYR A 116 6.49 8.11 9.11
N GLY A 117 7.13 6.96 8.88
CA GLY A 117 7.09 6.31 7.57
C GLY A 117 5.74 5.67 7.27
N GLN A 118 5.03 5.13 8.27
CA GLN A 118 3.66 4.64 8.08
C GLN A 118 2.67 5.76 7.73
N LEU A 119 2.75 6.92 8.39
CA LEU A 119 1.91 8.08 8.07
C LEU A 119 2.23 8.61 6.67
N CYS A 120 3.52 8.74 6.34
CA CYS A 120 3.95 9.14 5.01
C CYS A 120 3.45 8.16 3.93
N PHE A 121 3.45 6.86 4.21
CA PHE A 121 2.96 5.87 3.25
C PHE A 121 1.44 5.96 3.06
N ARG A 122 0.68 6.22 4.13
CA ARG A 122 -0.77 6.49 4.02
C ARG A 122 -1.05 7.73 3.18
N ILE A 123 -0.32 8.82 3.39
CA ILE A 123 -0.46 10.05 2.59
C ILE A 123 -0.10 9.79 1.13
N LEU A 124 0.98 9.05 0.86
CA LEU A 124 1.36 8.64 -0.49
C LEU A 124 0.20 7.91 -1.17
N LEU A 125 -0.40 6.93 -0.50
CA LEU A 125 -1.49 6.15 -1.05
C LEU A 125 -2.70 7.03 -1.39
N ILE A 126 -3.11 7.91 -0.47
CA ILE A 126 -4.26 8.82 -0.69
C ILE A 126 -3.99 9.73 -1.88
N ALA A 127 -2.81 10.35 -1.95
CA ALA A 127 -2.41 11.18 -3.07
C ALA A 127 -2.41 10.40 -4.39
N TYR A 128 -1.88 9.17 -4.36
CA TYR A 128 -1.78 8.32 -5.55
C TYR A 128 -3.15 7.86 -6.05
N ASP A 129 -4.01 7.33 -5.17
CA ASP A 129 -5.35 6.86 -5.51
C ASP A 129 -6.23 8.01 -6.03
N TYR A 130 -6.09 9.21 -5.46
CA TYR A 130 -6.80 10.38 -5.99
C TYR A 130 -6.30 10.76 -7.39
N CYS A 131 -4.99 10.72 -7.64
CA CYS A 131 -4.43 10.93 -8.98
C CYS A 131 -4.95 9.88 -9.99
N VAL A 132 -5.19 8.64 -9.58
CA VAL A 132 -5.83 7.62 -10.44
C VAL A 132 -7.24 8.04 -10.86
N LEU A 133 -8.04 8.55 -9.93
CA LEU A 133 -9.37 9.08 -10.26
C LEU A 133 -9.30 10.26 -11.24
N LYS A 134 -8.35 11.19 -11.05
CA LYS A 134 -8.12 12.29 -12.01
C LYS A 134 -7.71 11.78 -13.38
N ILE A 135 -6.86 10.75 -13.44
CA ILE A 135 -6.40 10.18 -14.71
C ILE A 135 -7.58 9.67 -15.54
N ALA A 136 -8.56 9.05 -14.87
CA ALA A 136 -9.77 8.50 -15.47
C ALA A 136 -10.96 9.47 -15.55
N ASN A 137 -10.78 10.74 -15.18
CA ASN A 137 -11.83 11.75 -15.11
C ASN A 137 -13.06 11.29 -14.29
N ARG A 138 -12.80 10.69 -13.11
CA ARG A 138 -13.83 10.23 -12.15
C ARG A 138 -13.80 10.98 -10.83
N ASP A 139 -12.83 11.87 -10.64
CA ASP A 139 -12.63 12.62 -9.41
C ASP A 139 -13.83 13.49 -9.03
N ASP A 140 -14.44 14.22 -9.98
CA ASP A 140 -15.64 15.04 -9.70
C ASP A 140 -16.81 14.21 -9.16
N SER A 141 -17.09 13.06 -9.81
CA SER A 141 -18.18 12.17 -9.40
C SER A 141 -17.93 11.55 -8.03
N TRP A 142 -16.69 11.16 -7.76
CA TRP A 142 -16.29 10.61 -6.47
C TRP A 142 -16.31 11.67 -5.37
N MET A 143 -15.92 12.91 -5.68
CA MET A 143 -15.97 14.04 -4.76
C MET A 143 -17.41 14.38 -4.36
N ALA A 144 -18.37 14.31 -5.29
CA ALA A 144 -19.79 14.48 -4.98
C ALA A 144 -20.31 13.40 -4.01
N GLU A 145 -19.84 12.15 -4.14
CA GLU A 145 -20.16 11.05 -3.23
C GLU A 145 -19.48 11.24 -1.84
N ALA A 146 -18.20 11.62 -1.83
CA ALA A 146 -17.44 11.87 -0.60
C ALA A 146 -17.99 13.07 0.20
N ALA A 147 -18.60 14.04 -0.48
CA ALA A 147 -19.24 15.19 0.14
C ALA A 147 -20.58 14.88 0.80
N ARG A 148 -21.13 13.67 0.67
CA ARG A 148 -22.37 13.31 1.36
C ARG A 148 -22.17 13.25 2.88
N PRO A 149 -23.14 13.71 3.70
CA PRO A 149 -22.99 13.78 5.15
C PRO A 149 -22.55 12.46 5.82
N GLU A 150 -23.04 11.32 5.33
CA GLU A 150 -22.69 9.99 5.83
C GLU A 150 -21.22 9.59 5.59
N ASN A 151 -20.53 10.27 4.67
CA ASN A 151 -19.15 10.00 4.31
C ASN A 151 -18.16 11.04 4.86
N GLN A 152 -18.65 12.10 5.52
CA GLN A 152 -17.79 13.15 6.09
C GLN A 152 -17.31 12.81 7.50
N LEU A 153 -16.11 13.29 7.86
CA LEU A 153 -15.55 13.18 9.22
C LEU A 153 -15.46 11.74 9.74
N LEU A 154 -15.27 10.78 8.84
CA LEU A 154 -15.11 9.38 9.20
C LEU A 154 -13.79 9.16 9.95
N LYS A 155 -13.85 8.42 11.05
CA LYS A 155 -12.68 8.00 11.82
C LYS A 155 -11.79 7.10 10.95
N GLY A 156 -10.58 7.56 10.67
CA GLY A 156 -9.68 6.93 9.70
C GLY A 156 -9.72 7.55 8.30
N GLY A 157 -10.54 8.58 8.10
CA GLY A 157 -10.61 9.40 6.89
C GLY A 157 -11.27 8.70 5.71
N LEU A 158 -11.16 9.35 4.55
CA LEU A 158 -11.72 8.86 3.28
C LEU A 158 -10.83 7.80 2.60
N ALA A 159 -9.67 7.48 3.17
CA ALA A 159 -8.67 6.63 2.53
C ALA A 159 -9.18 5.24 2.11
N PRO A 160 -9.93 4.48 2.94
CA PRO A 160 -10.47 3.19 2.51
C PRO A 160 -11.49 3.31 1.37
N MET A 161 -12.33 4.36 1.39
CA MET A 161 -13.34 4.62 0.36
C MET A 161 -12.68 5.03 -0.96
N LEU A 162 -11.67 5.90 -0.90
CA LEU A 162 -10.89 6.32 -2.04
C LEU A 162 -10.13 5.13 -2.66
N SER A 163 -9.48 4.32 -1.82
CA SER A 163 -8.72 3.17 -2.30
C SER A 163 -9.61 2.08 -2.91
N LYS A 164 -10.82 1.89 -2.38
CA LYS A 164 -11.85 1.06 -3.01
C LYS A 164 -12.19 1.58 -4.41
N ALA A 165 -12.49 2.87 -4.55
CA ALA A 165 -12.88 3.46 -5.83
C ALA A 165 -11.75 3.37 -6.87
N ALA A 166 -10.51 3.68 -6.48
CA ALA A 166 -9.36 3.56 -7.37
C ALA A 166 -9.12 2.10 -7.80
N SER A 167 -9.33 1.13 -6.90
CA SER A 167 -9.20 -0.29 -7.23
C SER A 167 -10.26 -0.76 -8.22
N GLU A 168 -11.53 -0.40 -7.99
CA GLU A 168 -12.65 -0.76 -8.89
C GLU A 168 -12.45 -0.15 -10.29
N LEU A 169 -11.89 1.06 -10.34
CA LEU A 169 -11.56 1.72 -11.60
C LEU A 169 -10.44 1.01 -12.36
N ILE A 170 -9.40 0.55 -11.66
CA ILE A 170 -8.32 -0.24 -12.29
C ILE A 170 -8.88 -1.56 -12.82
N ASP A 171 -9.74 -2.23 -12.06
CA ASP A 171 -10.37 -3.49 -12.48
C ASP A 171 -11.20 -3.29 -13.76
N GLU A 172 -11.95 -2.19 -13.87
CA GLU A 172 -12.71 -1.79 -15.08
C GLU A 172 -11.79 -1.63 -16.29
N HIS A 173 -10.75 -0.79 -16.19
CA HIS A 173 -9.86 -0.51 -17.32
C HIS A 173 -9.01 -1.73 -17.73
N VAL A 174 -8.63 -2.57 -16.76
CA VAL A 174 -7.92 -3.82 -17.03
C VAL A 174 -8.84 -4.82 -17.74
N ALA A 175 -10.12 -4.89 -17.39
CA ALA A 175 -11.09 -5.76 -18.06
C ALA A 175 -11.36 -5.31 -19.51
N GLU A 176 -11.37 -4.00 -19.75
CA GLU A 176 -11.59 -3.40 -21.07
C GLU A 176 -10.34 -3.43 -21.98
N ALA A 177 -9.20 -3.88 -21.46
CA ALA A 177 -7.90 -3.85 -22.13
C ALA A 177 -7.52 -2.44 -22.62
N ASP A 178 -7.89 -1.41 -21.84
CA ASP A 178 -7.62 -0.02 -22.19
C ASP A 178 -6.12 0.30 -22.05
N GLY A 179 -5.43 0.29 -23.19
CA GLY A 179 -4.02 0.66 -23.27
C GLY A 179 -3.75 2.13 -22.94
N ASP A 180 -4.74 3.00 -23.08
CA ASP A 180 -4.60 4.44 -22.83
C ASP A 180 -4.61 4.75 -21.33
N PHE A 181 -5.24 3.91 -20.51
CA PHE A 181 -5.25 4.07 -19.06
C PHE A 181 -3.86 4.09 -18.45
N TYR A 182 -2.98 3.14 -18.85
CA TYR A 182 -1.57 3.17 -18.42
C TYR A 182 -0.84 4.42 -18.89
N SER A 183 -1.13 4.86 -20.13
CA SER A 183 -0.50 6.05 -20.69
C SER A 183 -0.75 7.28 -19.78
N GLY A 184 -1.89 7.32 -19.09
CA GLY A 184 -2.21 8.36 -18.11
C GLY A 184 -1.26 8.45 -16.91
N PHE A 185 -0.54 7.39 -16.57
CA PHE A 185 0.42 7.37 -15.47
C PHE A 185 1.83 7.81 -15.88
N THR A 186 2.26 7.42 -17.09
CA THR A 186 3.65 7.57 -17.52
C THR A 186 3.86 8.56 -18.65
N LEU A 187 2.82 8.97 -19.36
CA LEU A 187 2.91 10.07 -20.31
C LEU A 187 2.74 11.40 -19.59
N SER A 188 3.37 12.42 -20.16
CA SER A 188 3.28 13.77 -19.66
C SER A 188 1.85 14.28 -19.75
N ARG A 189 1.30 14.71 -18.61
CA ARG A 189 0.00 15.38 -18.52
C ARG A 189 0.16 16.72 -17.84
N THR A 190 -0.71 17.66 -18.17
CA THR A 190 -0.79 18.92 -17.45
C THR A 190 -1.56 18.71 -16.15
N TRP A 191 -0.84 18.87 -15.05
CA TRP A 191 -1.33 19.02 -13.70
C TRP A 191 -1.29 20.51 -13.36
N ASP A 192 -2.07 20.94 -12.35
CA ASP A 192 -2.31 22.35 -12.00
C ASP A 192 -1.08 23.27 -12.16
N SER A 193 0.09 22.84 -11.66
CA SER A 193 1.36 23.60 -11.74
C SER A 193 2.53 22.83 -12.36
N HIS A 194 2.29 21.64 -12.95
CA HIS A 194 3.34 20.74 -13.39
C HIS A 194 2.93 20.00 -14.67
N THR A 195 3.84 19.88 -15.64
CA THR A 195 3.63 19.02 -16.81
C THR A 195 4.62 17.86 -16.77
N GLY A 196 4.09 16.65 -16.65
CA GLY A 196 4.89 15.43 -16.49
C GLY A 196 4.04 14.20 -16.15
N PRO A 197 4.66 13.02 -16.03
CA PRO A 197 3.97 11.81 -15.61
C PRO A 197 3.52 11.91 -14.15
N LEU A 198 2.60 11.04 -13.74
CA LEU A 198 2.23 10.90 -12.33
C LEU A 198 3.42 10.41 -11.49
N VAL A 199 4.15 9.43 -12.02
CA VAL A 199 5.33 8.88 -11.38
C VAL A 199 6.30 8.35 -12.44
N GLU A 200 7.58 8.73 -12.33
CA GLU A 200 8.61 8.20 -13.19
C GLU A 200 8.98 6.74 -12.81
N PRO A 201 9.33 5.87 -13.78
CA PRO A 201 9.65 4.46 -13.50
C PRO A 201 10.74 4.26 -12.44
N GLU A 202 11.71 5.17 -12.33
CA GLU A 202 12.79 5.11 -11.35
C GLU A 202 12.25 5.21 -9.91
N TYR A 203 11.21 6.01 -9.68
CA TYR A 203 10.54 6.10 -8.38
C TYR A 203 9.73 4.84 -8.06
N VAL A 204 9.18 4.17 -9.08
CA VAL A 204 8.49 2.89 -8.90
C VAL A 204 9.48 1.79 -8.50
N VAL A 205 10.66 1.76 -9.12
CA VAL A 205 11.76 0.86 -8.75
C VAL A 205 12.21 1.15 -7.31
N LEU A 206 12.41 2.42 -6.95
CA LEU A 206 12.77 2.84 -5.59
C LEU A 206 11.72 2.42 -4.56
N LEU A 207 10.43 2.67 -4.82
CA LEU A 207 9.34 2.24 -3.94
C LEU A 207 9.32 0.73 -3.74
N THR A 208 9.52 -0.03 -4.82
CA THR A 208 9.60 -1.49 -4.75
C THR A 208 10.77 -1.95 -3.88
N GLN A 209 11.91 -1.26 -3.96
CA GLN A 209 13.07 -1.53 -3.10
C GLN A 209 12.80 -1.18 -1.64
N ILE A 210 12.18 -0.02 -1.35
CA ILE A 210 11.77 0.38 0.00
C ILE A 210 10.88 -0.69 0.64
N PHE A 211 9.88 -1.18 -0.11
CA PHE A 211 8.96 -2.20 0.40
C PHE A 211 9.64 -3.56 0.58
N ASP A 212 10.58 -3.91 -0.29
CA ASP A 212 11.31 -5.17 -0.16
C ASP A 212 12.31 -5.15 1.00
N GLU A 213 13.06 -4.07 1.20
CA GLU A 213 14.00 -3.98 2.32
C GLU A 213 13.30 -4.05 3.67
N ASP A 214 12.10 -3.50 3.79
CA ASP A 214 11.28 -3.52 5.00
C ASP A 214 10.07 -4.49 4.92
N ARG A 215 10.19 -5.55 4.10
CA ARG A 215 9.10 -6.46 3.70
C ARG A 215 8.27 -7.04 4.84
N SER A 216 8.91 -7.39 5.95
CA SER A 216 8.23 -8.00 7.10
C SER A 216 7.33 -6.99 7.81
N ARG A 217 7.80 -5.73 7.93
CA ARG A 217 7.02 -4.65 8.54
C ARG A 217 5.99 -4.11 7.56
N PHE A 218 6.27 -4.13 6.26
CA PHE A 218 5.27 -3.89 5.23
C PHE A 218 4.10 -4.89 5.34
N LEU A 219 4.39 -6.19 5.51
CA LEU A 219 3.36 -7.21 5.71
C LEU A 219 2.54 -6.96 6.98
N ILE A 220 3.18 -6.56 8.08
CA ILE A 220 2.50 -6.16 9.32
C ILE A 220 1.61 -4.93 9.09
N PHE A 221 2.12 -3.91 8.41
CA PHE A 221 1.35 -2.73 8.04
C PHE A 221 0.10 -3.13 7.24
N MET A 222 0.26 -3.96 6.21
CA MET A 222 -0.84 -4.45 5.37
C MET A 222 -1.90 -5.19 6.17
N ARG A 223 -1.50 -6.02 7.12
CA ARG A 223 -2.43 -6.77 7.97
C ARG A 223 -3.33 -5.86 8.80
N SER A 224 -2.80 -4.74 9.27
CA SER A 224 -3.55 -3.74 10.05
C SER A 224 -4.28 -2.71 9.19
N ASN A 225 -4.01 -2.67 7.88
CA ASN A 225 -4.51 -1.66 6.95
C ASN A 225 -5.05 -2.27 5.65
N TYR A 226 -5.53 -3.52 5.66
CA TYR A 226 -5.92 -4.23 4.44
C TYR A 226 -7.03 -3.50 3.65
N SER A 227 -7.85 -2.68 4.31
CA SER A 227 -8.86 -1.84 3.66
C SER A 227 -8.26 -0.83 2.67
N LEU A 228 -6.96 -0.53 2.78
CA LEU A 228 -6.23 0.37 1.90
C LEU A 228 -5.85 -0.25 0.56
N ARG A 229 -6.35 -1.46 0.23
CA ARG A 229 -6.26 -2.23 -1.04
C ARG A 229 -4.90 -2.27 -1.75
N LEU A 230 -4.29 -1.12 -2.08
CA LEU A 230 -3.01 -0.90 -2.75
C LEU A 230 -3.00 -1.22 -4.25
N ASN A 231 -4.15 -1.50 -4.87
CA ASN A 231 -4.22 -1.89 -6.28
C ASN A 231 -3.57 -0.86 -7.20
N SER A 232 -3.75 0.44 -6.97
CA SER A 232 -3.10 1.51 -7.76
C SER A 232 -1.59 1.45 -7.74
N MET A 233 -0.99 1.25 -6.56
CA MET A 233 0.46 1.15 -6.43
C MET A 233 1.00 -0.13 -7.07
N PHE A 234 0.32 -1.26 -6.86
CA PHE A 234 0.75 -2.51 -7.48
C PHE A 234 0.54 -2.50 -8.99
N TYR A 235 -0.50 -1.82 -9.48
CA TYR A 235 -0.77 -1.68 -10.90
C TYR A 235 0.39 -0.97 -11.60
N ILE A 236 0.85 0.17 -11.08
CA ILE A 236 1.99 0.85 -11.69
C ILE A 236 3.28 0.03 -11.58
N MET A 237 3.52 -0.65 -10.45
CA MET A 237 4.67 -1.54 -10.28
C MET A 237 4.65 -2.69 -11.28
N PHE A 238 3.47 -3.29 -11.49
CA PHE A 238 3.27 -4.33 -12.50
C PHE A 238 3.52 -3.81 -13.91
N GLN A 239 3.05 -2.60 -14.23
CA GLN A 239 3.23 -2.02 -15.55
C GLN A 239 4.69 -1.67 -15.85
N VAL A 240 5.46 -1.27 -14.83
CA VAL A 240 6.92 -1.13 -14.93
C VAL A 240 7.56 -2.51 -15.11
N LEU A 241 7.14 -3.54 -14.36
CA LEU A 241 7.61 -4.92 -14.55
C LEU A 241 7.36 -5.43 -15.98
N HIS A 242 6.16 -5.21 -16.52
CA HIS A 242 5.78 -5.64 -17.87
C HIS A 242 6.68 -5.06 -18.96
N ARG A 243 7.18 -3.83 -18.76
CA ARG A 243 8.12 -3.16 -19.67
C ARG A 243 9.58 -3.40 -19.33
N THR A 244 9.86 -4.05 -18.21
CA THR A 244 11.22 -4.36 -17.79
C THR A 244 11.67 -5.67 -18.43
N PRO A 245 12.71 -5.67 -19.29
CA PRO A 245 13.14 -6.89 -19.93
C PRO A 245 13.66 -7.88 -18.87
N PRO A 246 13.32 -9.18 -18.97
CA PRO A 246 13.74 -10.20 -18.02
C PRO A 246 15.20 -10.62 -18.26
N ILE A 247 16.12 -9.67 -18.06
CA ILE A 247 17.58 -9.85 -18.18
C ILE A 247 18.26 -9.73 -16.81
N PRO A 248 19.48 -10.27 -16.64
CA PRO A 248 20.18 -10.29 -15.35
C PRO A 248 20.29 -8.92 -14.65
N ASN A 249 20.47 -7.82 -15.40
CA ASN A 249 20.57 -6.47 -14.85
C ASN A 249 19.32 -6.03 -14.08
N ASN A 250 18.15 -6.56 -14.45
CA ASN A 250 16.87 -6.22 -13.82
C ASN A 250 16.45 -7.22 -12.73
N ARG A 251 17.30 -8.22 -12.43
CA ARG A 251 17.01 -9.28 -11.47
C ARG A 251 16.60 -8.72 -10.10
N ALA A 252 17.30 -7.70 -9.61
CA ALA A 252 17.04 -7.12 -8.28
C ALA A 252 15.62 -6.58 -8.16
N PHE A 253 15.18 -5.77 -9.14
CA PHE A 253 13.83 -5.23 -9.19
C PHE A 253 12.77 -6.33 -9.34
N ILE A 254 12.96 -7.28 -10.28
CA ILE A 254 12.01 -8.38 -10.50
C ILE A 254 11.81 -9.22 -9.23
N GLN A 255 12.91 -9.53 -8.53
CA GLN A 255 12.85 -10.29 -7.30
C GLN A 255 12.21 -9.50 -6.15
N ALA A 256 12.51 -8.21 -6.02
CA ALA A 256 11.88 -7.32 -5.05
C ALA A 256 10.37 -7.21 -5.29
N PHE A 257 9.96 -6.94 -6.54
CA PHE A 257 8.55 -6.92 -6.94
C PHE A 257 7.85 -8.22 -6.56
N SER A 258 8.42 -9.37 -6.93
CA SER A 258 7.84 -10.68 -6.60
C SER A 258 7.57 -10.86 -5.12
N ARG A 259 8.51 -10.47 -4.25
CA ARG A 259 8.39 -10.65 -2.81
C ARG A 259 7.34 -9.73 -2.21
N VAL A 260 7.29 -8.48 -2.66
CA VAL A 260 6.31 -7.49 -2.23
C VAL A 260 4.91 -7.87 -2.74
N TYR A 261 4.79 -8.25 -4.00
CA TYR A 261 3.53 -8.63 -4.64
C TYR A 261 2.92 -9.87 -4.01
N ASN A 262 3.70 -10.95 -3.81
CA ASN A 262 3.20 -12.16 -3.16
C ASN A 262 2.68 -11.89 -1.73
N ARG A 263 3.30 -10.96 -0.98
CA ARG A 263 2.82 -10.55 0.35
C ARG A 263 1.49 -9.79 0.28
N HIS A 264 1.35 -8.92 -0.70
CA HIS A 264 0.12 -8.19 -0.94
C HIS A 264 -1.02 -9.13 -1.32
N LEU A 265 -0.79 -10.14 -2.17
CA LEU A 265 -1.81 -11.14 -2.53
C LEU A 265 -2.45 -11.85 -1.32
N LEU A 266 -1.70 -12.04 -0.24
CA LEU A 266 -2.22 -12.71 0.96
C LEU A 266 -3.20 -11.84 1.75
N LEU A 267 -3.12 -10.52 1.64
CA LEU A 267 -3.84 -9.60 2.55
C LEU A 267 -4.72 -8.58 1.83
N ALA A 268 -4.56 -8.43 0.52
CA ALA A 268 -5.35 -7.50 -0.26
C ALA A 268 -6.78 -8.02 -0.42
N PRO A 269 -7.79 -7.17 -0.19
CA PRO A 269 -9.16 -7.49 -0.54
C PRO A 269 -9.36 -7.38 -2.05
N GLY A 270 -10.11 -8.34 -2.62
CA GLY A 270 -10.33 -8.43 -4.06
C GLY A 270 -9.24 -9.21 -4.80
N ASP A 271 -9.37 -9.28 -6.12
CA ASP A 271 -8.41 -9.92 -7.01
C ASP A 271 -7.60 -8.79 -7.64
N PRO A 272 -6.32 -8.56 -7.28
CA PRO A 272 -5.65 -7.29 -7.57
C PRO A 272 -5.39 -7.02 -9.05
N PHE A 273 -5.56 -8.02 -9.92
CA PHE A 273 -5.44 -7.90 -11.38
C PHE A 273 -6.31 -8.91 -12.11
N SER A 274 -6.54 -8.69 -13.41
CA SER A 274 -7.02 -9.77 -14.27
C SER A 274 -6.06 -10.95 -14.27
N TRP A 275 -6.61 -12.15 -14.42
CA TRP A 275 -5.88 -13.42 -14.41
C TRP A 275 -4.64 -13.40 -15.33
N GLY A 276 -4.72 -12.76 -16.49
CA GLY A 276 -3.60 -12.68 -17.44
C GLY A 276 -2.38 -11.88 -16.94
N GLN A 277 -2.62 -10.76 -16.25
CA GLN A 277 -1.53 -9.95 -15.67
C GLN A 277 -0.85 -10.70 -14.52
N HIS A 278 -1.66 -11.33 -13.67
CA HIS A 278 -1.15 -12.17 -12.60
C HIS A 278 -0.27 -13.32 -13.14
N GLN A 279 -0.74 -14.05 -14.16
CA GLN A 279 0.04 -15.10 -14.81
C GLN A 279 1.35 -14.59 -15.42
N PHE A 280 1.33 -13.42 -16.06
CA PHE A 280 2.54 -12.80 -16.58
C PHE A 280 3.55 -12.50 -15.45
N ALA A 281 3.10 -11.88 -14.36
CA ALA A 281 3.95 -11.61 -13.20
C ALA A 281 4.58 -12.91 -12.70
N MET A 282 3.79 -13.97 -12.48
CA MET A 282 4.30 -15.27 -12.03
C MET A 282 5.27 -15.91 -13.01
N ALA A 283 5.04 -15.79 -14.32
CA ALA A 283 5.95 -16.31 -15.34
C ALA A 283 7.30 -15.60 -15.34
N VAL A 284 7.31 -14.27 -15.17
CA VAL A 284 8.54 -13.47 -15.08
C VAL A 284 9.31 -13.79 -13.81
N THR A 285 8.62 -13.89 -12.66
CA THR A 285 9.28 -14.14 -11.37
C THR A 285 9.87 -15.55 -11.28
N ARG A 286 9.23 -16.56 -11.90
CA ARG A 286 9.79 -17.93 -12.02
C ARG A 286 11.13 -17.98 -12.75
N LYS A 287 11.41 -17.07 -13.68
CA LYS A 287 12.72 -16.98 -14.38
C LYS A 287 13.84 -16.47 -13.48
N PHE A 288 13.51 -15.82 -12.37
CA PHE A 288 14.46 -15.24 -11.41
C PHE A 288 14.19 -15.77 -10.00
N PRO A 289 14.46 -17.06 -9.74
CA PRO A 289 14.17 -17.67 -8.46
C PRO A 289 14.84 -16.92 -7.31
N GLN A 290 14.18 -16.91 -6.17
CA GLN A 290 14.57 -16.14 -5.00
C GLN A 290 15.84 -16.71 -4.36
N ALA A 291 16.80 -15.85 -4.04
CA ALA A 291 17.97 -16.27 -3.27
C ALA A 291 17.59 -16.47 -1.80
N LYS A 292 17.69 -17.71 -1.31
CA LYS A 292 17.35 -18.06 0.09
C LYS A 292 18.15 -17.30 1.14
N GLN A 293 19.33 -16.79 0.80
CA GLN A 293 20.24 -16.10 1.73
C GLN A 293 19.67 -14.81 2.36
N ASN A 294 18.60 -14.24 1.80
CA ASN A 294 18.00 -13.00 2.28
C ASN A 294 16.67 -13.20 3.01
N LEU A 295 16.29 -14.45 3.31
CA LEU A 295 15.03 -14.79 3.97
C LEU A 295 15.26 -15.06 5.46
N ASP A 296 14.39 -14.48 6.28
CA ASP A 296 14.41 -14.59 7.73
C ASP A 296 13.35 -15.59 8.22
N ALA A 297 13.63 -16.30 9.31
CA ALA A 297 12.69 -17.22 9.94
C ALA A 297 11.47 -16.46 10.48
N GLU A 298 11.64 -15.26 11.04
CA GLU A 298 10.50 -14.46 11.51
C GLU A 298 9.63 -13.98 10.33
N ASP A 299 10.25 -13.61 9.22
CA ASP A 299 9.53 -13.28 7.99
C ASP A 299 8.72 -14.48 7.44
N SER A 300 9.31 -15.69 7.49
CA SER A 300 8.61 -16.94 7.12
C SER A 300 7.40 -17.21 8.03
N LYS A 301 7.55 -16.97 9.34
CA LYS A 301 6.44 -17.08 10.30
C LYS A 301 5.33 -16.09 9.98
N LEU A 302 5.67 -14.85 9.64
CA LEU A 302 4.68 -13.83 9.27
C LEU A 302 3.93 -14.22 7.99
N LEU A 303 4.62 -14.78 6.99
CA LEU A 303 3.98 -15.26 5.76
C LEU A 303 3.00 -16.41 6.04
N LEU A 304 3.39 -17.42 6.83
CA LEU A 304 2.49 -18.52 7.18
C LEU A 304 1.28 -18.06 7.99
N ARG A 305 1.47 -17.08 8.89
CA ARG A 305 0.35 -16.46 9.62
C ARG A 305 -0.57 -15.72 8.67
N ALA A 306 -0.05 -14.87 7.79
CA ALA A 306 -0.83 -14.13 6.80
C ALA A 306 -1.63 -15.07 5.88
N TYR A 307 -1.00 -16.15 5.41
CA TYR A 307 -1.67 -17.21 4.65
C TYR A 307 -2.82 -17.85 5.43
N THR A 308 -2.55 -18.30 6.66
CA THR A 308 -3.56 -18.93 7.51
C THR A 308 -4.73 -17.98 7.77
N ASP A 309 -4.43 -16.71 8.10
CA ASP A 309 -5.43 -15.69 8.38
C ASP A 309 -6.27 -15.36 7.14
N ARG A 310 -5.67 -15.37 5.94
CA ARG A 310 -6.38 -15.17 4.68
C ARG A 310 -7.43 -16.26 4.43
N LEU A 311 -7.10 -17.52 4.74
CA LEU A 311 -7.97 -18.67 4.55
C LEU A 311 -9.02 -18.85 5.66
N THR A 312 -8.82 -18.20 6.82
CA THR A 312 -9.68 -18.32 7.99
C THR A 312 -10.31 -16.97 8.33
N ILE A 313 -9.66 -16.18 9.18
CA ILE A 313 -10.17 -14.92 9.75
C ILE A 313 -10.68 -13.96 8.66
N LEU A 314 -9.88 -13.69 7.64
CA LEU A 314 -10.27 -12.73 6.59
C LEU A 314 -11.39 -13.30 5.72
N SER A 315 -11.35 -14.58 5.38
CA SER A 315 -12.40 -15.23 4.58
C SER A 315 -13.74 -15.36 5.29
N GLU A 316 -13.74 -15.48 6.61
CA GLU A 316 -14.94 -15.73 7.41
C GLU A 316 -15.55 -14.45 7.99
N SER A 317 -14.70 -13.46 8.33
CA SER A 317 -15.12 -12.28 9.09
C SER A 317 -15.00 -10.96 8.33
N SER A 318 -14.30 -10.92 7.18
CA SER A 318 -14.13 -9.69 6.42
C SER A 318 -15.12 -9.61 5.26
N LEU A 319 -15.98 -8.59 5.26
CA LEU A 319 -16.83 -8.27 4.11
C LEU A 319 -16.03 -7.85 2.86
N LEU A 320 -14.74 -7.55 3.01
CA LEU A 320 -13.87 -7.13 1.91
C LEU A 320 -13.20 -8.31 1.20
N HIS A 321 -13.12 -9.48 1.83
CA HIS A 321 -12.46 -10.64 1.25
C HIS A 321 -13.51 -11.67 0.80
N LYS A 322 -13.38 -12.14 -0.44
CA LYS A 322 -14.12 -13.32 -0.88
C LYS A 322 -13.69 -14.53 -0.04
N ARG A 323 -14.66 -15.41 0.23
CA ARG A 323 -14.42 -16.71 0.87
C ARG A 323 -13.29 -17.44 0.13
N ALA A 324 -12.31 -17.91 0.89
CA ALA A 324 -11.25 -18.74 0.33
C ALA A 324 -11.80 -20.10 -0.12
N THR A 325 -11.36 -20.49 -1.31
CA THR A 325 -11.62 -21.78 -1.96
C THR A 325 -10.32 -22.60 -2.00
N ALA A 326 -10.42 -23.90 -2.23
CA ALA A 326 -9.28 -24.80 -2.40
C ALA A 326 -8.31 -24.37 -3.51
N PRO A 327 -8.75 -23.94 -4.72
CA PRO A 327 -7.82 -23.44 -5.75
C PRO A 327 -6.99 -22.25 -5.26
N LEU A 328 -7.65 -21.26 -4.63
CA LEU A 328 -6.98 -20.09 -4.05
C LEU A 328 -5.97 -20.48 -2.95
N ALA A 329 -6.31 -21.46 -2.10
CA ALA A 329 -5.41 -21.92 -1.06
C ALA A 329 -4.14 -22.55 -1.66
N VAL A 330 -4.28 -23.42 -2.66
CA VAL A 330 -3.14 -24.02 -3.38
C VAL A 330 -2.31 -22.94 -4.05
N GLU A 331 -2.97 -21.98 -4.71
CA GLU A 331 -2.33 -20.89 -5.42
C GLU A 331 -1.45 -20.03 -4.47
N TYR A 332 -2.02 -19.57 -3.36
CA TYR A 332 -1.26 -18.80 -2.37
C TYR A 332 -0.15 -19.63 -1.71
N LEU A 333 -0.34 -20.94 -1.55
CA LEU A 333 0.70 -21.81 -1.04
C LEU A 333 1.90 -21.87 -2.00
N GLU A 334 1.68 -21.95 -3.32
CA GLU A 334 2.74 -21.88 -4.33
C GLU A 334 3.54 -20.56 -4.25
N TYR A 335 2.91 -19.45 -3.86
CA TYR A 335 3.55 -18.14 -3.77
C TYR A 335 4.42 -17.97 -2.53
N ILE A 336 4.04 -18.59 -1.42
CA ILE A 336 4.78 -18.46 -0.16
C ILE A 336 5.85 -19.55 -0.01
N LEU A 337 5.65 -20.76 -0.55
CA LEU A 337 6.58 -21.88 -0.39
C LEU A 337 8.05 -21.52 -0.74
N PRO A 338 8.35 -20.82 -1.85
CA PRO A 338 9.72 -20.41 -2.17
C PRO A 338 10.34 -19.40 -1.19
N LEU A 339 9.51 -18.80 -0.33
CA LEU A 339 9.89 -17.76 0.62
C LEU A 339 10.05 -18.31 2.05
N LEU A 340 9.72 -19.58 2.29
CA LEU A 340 9.84 -20.20 3.62
C LEU A 340 11.25 -20.74 3.85
N VAL A 341 11.78 -20.48 5.05
CA VAL A 341 13.01 -21.08 5.57
C VAL A 341 12.74 -21.88 6.86
N ALA A 342 13.74 -22.65 7.29
CA ALA A 342 13.66 -23.39 8.55
C ALA A 342 13.41 -22.44 9.74
N GLY A 343 12.70 -22.94 10.75
CA GLY A 343 12.31 -22.16 11.94
C GLY A 343 10.85 -21.71 11.98
N CYS A 344 10.01 -22.15 11.03
CA CYS A 344 8.57 -21.86 10.99
C CYS A 344 7.68 -23.12 11.11
N GLU A 345 8.27 -24.27 11.46
CA GLU A 345 7.64 -25.59 11.49
C GLU A 345 6.44 -25.65 12.44
N GLU A 346 6.50 -24.90 13.54
CA GLU A 346 5.41 -24.81 14.53
C GLU A 346 4.09 -24.27 13.95
N LEU A 347 4.14 -23.52 12.84
CA LEU A 347 2.97 -22.93 12.19
C LEU A 347 2.40 -23.81 11.08
N VAL A 348 3.14 -24.82 10.63
CA VAL A 348 2.74 -25.70 9.53
C VAL A 348 1.43 -26.44 9.84
N PRO A 349 1.20 -27.01 11.04
CA PRO A 349 -0.07 -27.69 11.33
C PRO A 349 -1.30 -26.79 11.12
N ARG A 350 -1.26 -25.52 11.57
CA ARG A 350 -2.37 -24.56 11.35
C ARG A 350 -2.56 -24.21 9.89
N ALA A 351 -1.47 -24.06 9.13
CA ALA A 351 -1.56 -23.80 7.70
C ALA A 351 -2.20 -24.98 6.94
N ILE A 352 -1.84 -26.22 7.30
CA ILE A 352 -2.46 -27.43 6.73
C ILE A 352 -3.94 -27.47 7.09
N GLU A 353 -4.30 -27.27 8.36
CA GLU A 353 -5.69 -27.25 8.83
C GLU A 353 -6.54 -26.21 8.08
N ALA A 354 -6.03 -24.99 7.90
CA ALA A 354 -6.73 -23.95 7.15
C ALA A 354 -6.92 -24.34 5.66
N THR A 355 -5.92 -25.00 5.07
CA THR A 355 -5.96 -25.46 3.68
C THR A 355 -6.97 -26.58 3.49
N THR A 356 -6.92 -27.61 4.34
CA THR A 356 -7.87 -28.73 4.30
C THR A 356 -9.29 -28.28 4.63
N GLY A 357 -9.43 -27.29 5.53
CA GLY A 357 -10.71 -26.63 5.81
C GLY A 357 -11.32 -25.96 4.58
N CYS A 358 -10.51 -25.37 3.69
CA CYS A 358 -10.99 -24.85 2.41
C CYS A 358 -11.42 -25.98 1.47
N MET A 359 -10.63 -27.06 1.37
CA MET A 359 -10.96 -28.23 0.54
C MET A 359 -12.28 -28.89 0.96
N TRP A 360 -12.47 -29.09 2.26
CA TRP A 360 -13.69 -29.71 2.78
C TRP A 360 -14.94 -28.86 2.53
N ARG A 361 -14.77 -27.54 2.50
CA ARG A 361 -15.83 -26.56 2.30
C ARG A 361 -16.28 -26.41 0.85
N ASP A 362 -15.48 -26.88 -0.10
CA ASP A 362 -15.74 -26.83 -1.54
C ASP A 362 -16.32 -28.16 -2.08
N LEU A 363 -16.25 -29.24 -1.28
CA LEU A 363 -17.00 -30.48 -1.50
C LEU A 363 -18.47 -30.29 -1.14
#